data_AF-A0AAN1WFG4-F1
#
_entry.id   AF-A0AAN1WFG4-F1
#
_cell.length_a   1.000
_cell.length_b   1.000
_cell.length_c   1.000
_cell.angle_alpha   90.00
_cell.angle_beta   90.00
_cell.angle_gamma   90.00
#
_symmetry.space_group_name_H-M   'P 1'
#
loop_
_entity.id
_entity.type
_entity.pdbx_description
1 polymer ?
#
loop_
_entity_poly.entity_id
_entity_poly.type
_entity_poly.pdbx_seq_one_letter_code
_entity_poly.pdbx_strand_id
1 'polypeptide(L)'
;MQSSNTADTTLNNEQAQHGSDYLRNMTLLLVSTLTVMAGATIAPSLPAMADKFSSIQHIDFWVQMAMTLPGLAITLSAPFIGRYVDIYDKKLLLIISVISYGVLGTAAMVVSHSLSAILILRFLLGISVAGIMVTCTTLFSDYYAGPKRGHYLGLQAAFGGFGGVVFIATANSLAGANWLYPFALYGLAFLTLPAIMLWAVNPMKMSAPQATSIPQANAQPQTTPLNATKHNTQPRDYLLWGCCALAIVEILALYAIPVHLPFYLQALNTSAAANAQYSGYFIALMLLVMAVTASQYHRFQPITSTHRLHAGGFGIIALGFIFWATSQQALLDIKSPLMSQLALMAILIILGFGLGVIRPNLITWLMSRCPPEQRGQKMGKLTSCFFIGQFITPIATLPLLSIHLFIPTEAVTEANYTLLFTVLGSLCLIAAIGCLYWGKEKP
;
A
#
# COMPACT_ATOMS: atom_id res chain seq x y z
N MET A 1 22.24 28.70 -45.86
CA MET A 1 21.20 27.65 -45.94
C MET A 1 21.53 26.37 -45.15
N GLN A 2 22.76 26.14 -44.69
CA GLN A 2 23.07 24.93 -43.86
C GLN A 2 22.81 25.09 -42.35
N SER A 3 22.68 26.32 -41.81
CA SER A 3 22.47 26.54 -40.38
C SER A 3 21.00 26.43 -39.91
N SER A 4 20.02 26.59 -40.82
CA SER A 4 18.59 26.47 -40.48
C SER A 4 18.17 25.00 -40.34
N ASN A 5 18.70 24.12 -41.20
CA ASN A 5 18.36 22.69 -41.18
C ASN A 5 18.85 21.99 -39.90
N THR A 6 20.00 22.38 -39.36
CA THR A 6 20.54 21.82 -38.11
C THR A 6 19.70 22.20 -36.90
N ALA A 7 19.21 23.45 -36.84
CA ALA A 7 18.38 23.94 -35.73
C ALA A 7 17.00 23.26 -35.70
N ASP A 8 16.38 23.08 -36.87
CA ASP A 8 15.10 22.36 -37.00
C ASP A 8 15.25 20.87 -36.66
N THR A 9 16.36 20.21 -37.05
CA THR A 9 16.62 18.82 -36.62
C THR A 9 16.89 18.68 -35.12
N THR A 10 17.55 19.65 -34.48
CA THR A 10 17.77 19.61 -33.03
C THR A 10 16.48 19.82 -32.25
N LEU A 11 15.63 20.77 -32.68
CA LEU A 11 14.31 20.99 -32.07
C LEU A 11 13.38 19.78 -32.24
N ASN A 12 13.37 19.17 -33.42
CA ASN A 12 12.58 17.95 -33.66
C ASN A 12 13.09 16.77 -32.83
N ASN A 13 14.40 16.63 -32.63
CA ASN A 13 14.98 15.58 -31.79
C ASN A 13 14.69 15.81 -30.29
N GLU A 14 14.76 17.04 -29.80
CA GLU A 14 14.40 17.37 -28.41
C GLU A 14 12.90 17.15 -28.16
N GLN A 15 12.02 17.53 -29.09
CA GLN A 15 10.58 17.29 -28.98
C GLN A 15 10.24 15.79 -29.03
N ALA A 16 10.88 15.02 -29.92
CA ALA A 16 10.68 13.56 -30.00
C ALA A 16 11.19 12.84 -28.74
N GLN A 17 12.33 13.27 -28.19
CA GLN A 17 12.90 12.73 -26.96
C GLN A 17 12.00 13.06 -25.74
N HIS A 18 11.44 14.28 -25.71
CA HIS A 18 10.54 14.69 -24.63
C HIS A 18 9.22 13.90 -24.65
N GLY A 19 8.67 13.61 -25.84
CA GLY A 19 7.49 12.75 -26.01
C GLY A 19 7.74 11.30 -25.60
N SER A 20 8.90 10.74 -25.94
CA SER A 20 9.29 9.38 -25.53
C SER A 20 9.45 9.26 -24.01
N ASP A 21 10.03 10.26 -23.35
CA ASP A 21 10.18 10.28 -21.89
C ASP A 21 8.83 10.34 -21.17
N TYR A 22 7.89 11.14 -21.69
CA TYR A 22 6.53 11.23 -21.14
C TYR A 22 5.81 9.88 -21.21
N LEU A 23 5.82 9.22 -22.39
CA LEU A 23 5.18 7.92 -22.59
C LEU A 23 5.79 6.83 -21.71
N ARG A 24 7.13 6.81 -21.57
CA ARG A 24 7.83 5.90 -20.66
C ARG A 24 7.37 6.09 -19.22
N ASN A 25 7.37 7.33 -18.74
CA ASN A 25 7.01 7.63 -17.35
C ASN A 25 5.55 7.29 -17.08
N MET A 26 4.65 7.65 -17.99
CA MET A 26 3.23 7.29 -17.89
C MET A 26 3.05 5.76 -17.85
N THR A 27 3.79 5.03 -18.68
CA THR A 27 3.78 3.56 -18.66
C THR A 27 4.16 3.02 -17.29
N LEU A 28 5.27 3.48 -16.71
CA LEU A 28 5.73 3.01 -15.41
C LEU A 28 4.78 3.42 -14.26
N LEU A 29 4.16 4.59 -14.36
CA LEU A 29 3.13 5.04 -13.41
C LEU A 29 1.90 4.13 -13.50
N LEU A 30 1.40 3.83 -14.70
CA LEU A 30 0.26 2.92 -14.91
C LEU A 30 0.57 1.50 -14.44
N VAL A 31 1.75 0.96 -14.76
CA VAL A 31 2.19 -0.36 -14.31
C VAL A 31 2.31 -0.43 -12.79
N SER A 32 2.74 0.66 -12.14
CA SER A 32 2.83 0.71 -10.68
C SER A 32 1.47 0.63 -10.00
N THR A 33 0.38 1.03 -10.65
CA THR A 33 -0.99 0.90 -10.10
C THR A 33 -1.41 -0.55 -9.88
N LEU A 34 -0.87 -1.50 -10.66
CA LEU A 34 -1.14 -2.94 -10.54
C LEU A 34 -0.77 -3.46 -9.13
N THR A 35 0.22 -2.86 -8.48
CA THR A 35 0.69 -3.31 -7.16
C THR A 35 -0.38 -3.13 -6.06
N VAL A 36 -1.19 -2.08 -6.16
CA VAL A 36 -2.27 -1.80 -5.18
C VAL A 36 -3.47 -2.71 -5.40
N MET A 37 -3.72 -3.08 -6.66
CA MET A 37 -4.80 -3.97 -7.06
C MET A 37 -4.61 -5.43 -6.55
N ALA A 38 -3.40 -5.81 -6.18
CA ALA A 38 -3.10 -7.15 -5.67
C ALA A 38 -3.89 -7.52 -4.39
N GLY A 39 -4.05 -6.59 -3.45
CA GLY A 39 -4.71 -6.87 -2.18
C GLY A 39 -6.21 -6.67 -2.24
N ALA A 40 -6.61 -5.40 -2.22
CA ALA A 40 -7.95 -4.96 -1.85
C ALA A 40 -9.04 -5.20 -2.91
N THR A 41 -8.67 -5.52 -4.15
CA THR A 41 -9.62 -5.74 -5.25
C THR A 41 -10.56 -6.92 -5.02
N ILE A 42 -10.15 -7.95 -4.27
CA ILE A 42 -11.04 -9.10 -3.99
C ILE A 42 -11.92 -8.90 -2.75
N ALA A 43 -11.74 -7.81 -2.00
CA ALA A 43 -12.47 -7.58 -0.73
C ALA A 43 -14.00 -7.72 -0.88
N PRO A 44 -14.66 -7.14 -1.90
CA PRO A 44 -16.11 -7.27 -2.06
C PRO A 44 -16.59 -8.69 -2.35
N SER A 45 -15.68 -9.59 -2.75
CA SER A 45 -16.00 -11.00 -3.07
C SER A 45 -15.83 -11.95 -1.90
N LEU A 46 -15.19 -11.52 -0.81
CA LEU A 46 -14.87 -12.40 0.32
C LEU A 46 -16.10 -13.10 0.93
N PRO A 47 -17.24 -12.42 1.14
CA PRO A 47 -18.45 -13.08 1.66
C PRO A 47 -18.96 -14.19 0.74
N ALA A 48 -19.09 -13.90 -0.55
CA ALA A 48 -19.56 -14.88 -1.54
C ALA A 48 -18.56 -16.04 -1.74
N MET A 49 -17.25 -15.78 -1.56
CA MET A 49 -16.26 -16.85 -1.49
C MET A 49 -16.46 -17.73 -0.25
N ALA A 50 -16.77 -17.14 0.91
CA ALA A 50 -17.04 -17.89 2.13
C ALA A 50 -18.27 -18.80 1.95
N ASP A 51 -19.35 -18.28 1.36
CA ASP A 51 -20.56 -19.03 1.06
C ASP A 51 -20.27 -20.23 0.13
N LYS A 52 -19.49 -19.99 -0.94
CA LYS A 52 -19.11 -21.02 -1.92
C LYS A 52 -18.29 -22.16 -1.31
N PHE A 53 -17.45 -21.86 -0.33
CA PHE A 53 -16.53 -22.81 0.30
C PHE A 53 -16.92 -23.13 1.75
N SER A 54 -18.20 -22.95 2.09
CA SER A 54 -18.75 -23.09 3.45
C SER A 54 -18.54 -24.47 4.09
N SER A 55 -18.24 -25.51 3.30
CA SER A 55 -17.89 -26.84 3.81
C SER A 55 -16.49 -26.91 4.47
N ILE A 56 -15.64 -25.90 4.30
CA ILE A 56 -14.28 -25.86 4.85
C ILE A 56 -14.33 -25.27 6.26
N GLN A 57 -13.69 -25.94 7.22
CA GLN A 57 -13.60 -25.46 8.60
C GLN A 57 -12.82 -24.12 8.66
N HIS A 58 -13.32 -23.18 9.47
CA HIS A 58 -12.77 -21.82 9.60
C HIS A 58 -12.68 -21.08 8.26
N ILE A 59 -13.72 -21.18 7.42
CA ILE A 59 -13.68 -20.63 6.07
C ILE A 59 -13.35 -19.13 6.04
N ASP A 60 -13.96 -18.32 6.91
CA ASP A 60 -13.73 -16.88 6.98
C ASP A 60 -12.24 -16.53 7.13
N PHE A 61 -11.50 -17.31 7.92
CA PHE A 61 -10.05 -17.18 8.03
C PHE A 61 -9.37 -17.36 6.67
N TRP A 62 -9.66 -18.45 5.97
CA TRP A 62 -9.00 -18.77 4.71
C TRP A 62 -9.33 -17.80 3.58
N VAL A 63 -10.59 -17.35 3.46
CA VAL A 63 -10.91 -16.32 2.45
C VAL A 63 -10.31 -14.96 2.78
N GLN A 64 -10.29 -14.54 4.05
CA GLN A 64 -9.60 -13.30 4.45
C GLN A 64 -8.07 -13.41 4.23
N MET A 65 -7.48 -14.57 4.51
CA MET A 65 -6.07 -14.84 4.21
C MET A 65 -5.79 -14.76 2.71
N ALA A 66 -6.73 -15.17 1.84
CA ALA A 66 -6.58 -14.98 0.40
C ALA A 66 -6.41 -13.50 0.02
N MET A 67 -6.96 -12.56 0.78
CA MET A 67 -6.74 -11.13 0.56
C MET A 67 -5.33 -10.66 0.97
N THR A 68 -4.77 -11.23 2.03
CA THR A 68 -3.54 -10.73 2.66
C THR A 68 -2.28 -11.53 2.35
N LEU A 69 -2.40 -12.75 1.83
CA LEU A 69 -1.30 -13.61 1.42
C LEU A 69 -0.31 -12.98 0.43
N PRO A 70 -0.73 -12.16 -0.55
CA PRO A 70 0.21 -11.44 -1.39
C PRO A 70 1.21 -10.60 -0.58
N GLY A 71 0.78 -10.02 0.55
CA GLY A 71 1.65 -9.24 1.44
C GLY A 71 2.79 -10.09 2.04
N LEU A 72 2.50 -11.32 2.47
CA LEU A 72 3.54 -12.24 2.95
C LEU A 72 4.56 -12.54 1.86
N ALA A 73 4.08 -12.89 0.66
CA ALA A 73 4.96 -13.17 -0.47
C ALA A 73 5.81 -11.96 -0.86
N ILE A 74 5.27 -10.74 -0.81
CA ILE A 74 6.03 -9.52 -1.08
C ILE A 74 7.15 -9.34 -0.06
N THR A 75 6.85 -9.46 1.23
CA THR A 75 7.85 -9.36 2.31
C THR A 75 8.99 -10.37 2.11
N LEU A 76 8.65 -11.61 1.78
CA LEU A 76 9.63 -12.68 1.63
C LEU A 76 10.45 -12.54 0.35
N SER A 77 9.84 -12.12 -0.76
CA SER A 77 10.50 -12.12 -2.08
C SER A 77 11.20 -10.80 -2.44
N ALA A 78 10.72 -9.65 -1.97
CA ALA A 78 11.25 -8.33 -2.35
C ALA A 78 12.77 -8.17 -2.09
N PRO A 79 13.36 -8.63 -0.97
CA PRO A 79 14.81 -8.54 -0.78
C PRO A 79 15.61 -9.35 -1.79
N PHE A 80 15.10 -10.50 -2.23
CA PHE A 80 15.77 -11.34 -3.24
C PHE A 80 15.67 -10.69 -4.62
N ILE A 81 14.47 -10.26 -5.00
CA ILE A 81 14.25 -9.57 -6.27
C ILE A 81 15.06 -8.28 -6.34
N GLY A 82 15.20 -7.55 -5.23
CA GLY A 82 16.05 -6.36 -5.13
C GLY A 82 17.55 -6.64 -5.36
N ARG A 83 18.04 -7.85 -5.07
CA ARG A 83 19.42 -8.22 -5.47
C ARG A 83 19.51 -8.57 -6.95
N TYR A 84 18.46 -9.19 -7.49
CA TYR A 84 18.41 -9.62 -8.88
C TYR A 84 18.17 -8.47 -9.87
N VAL A 85 17.42 -7.43 -9.48
CA VAL A 85 17.12 -6.28 -10.35
C VAL A 85 18.37 -5.48 -10.72
N ASP A 86 19.42 -5.52 -9.89
CA ASP A 86 20.66 -4.79 -10.14
C ASP A 86 21.59 -5.52 -11.11
N ILE A 87 21.46 -6.84 -11.23
CA ILE A 87 22.32 -7.69 -12.07
C ILE A 87 21.66 -8.14 -13.38
N TYR A 88 20.33 -8.15 -13.45
CA TYR A 88 19.57 -8.56 -14.64
C TYR A 88 18.98 -7.37 -15.40
N ASP A 89 18.54 -7.65 -16.62
CA ASP A 89 17.80 -6.70 -17.45
C ASP A 89 16.49 -6.29 -16.76
N LYS A 90 16.40 -5.02 -16.34
CA LYS A 90 15.26 -4.47 -15.61
C LYS A 90 13.99 -4.47 -16.45
N LYS A 91 14.09 -4.19 -17.76
CA LYS A 91 12.93 -4.24 -18.67
C LYS A 91 12.38 -5.67 -18.75
N LEU A 92 13.25 -6.66 -18.92
CA LEU A 92 12.85 -8.07 -18.98
C LEU A 92 12.22 -8.53 -17.66
N LEU A 93 12.82 -8.17 -16.52
CA LEU A 93 12.27 -8.49 -15.21
C LEU A 93 10.87 -7.89 -15.02
N LEU A 94 10.65 -6.64 -15.47
CA LEU A 94 9.34 -6.01 -15.43
C LEU A 94 8.33 -6.76 -16.30
N ILE A 95 8.70 -7.12 -17.54
CA ILE A 95 7.84 -7.87 -18.46
C ILE A 95 7.45 -9.23 -17.85
N ILE A 96 8.41 -9.99 -17.33
CA ILE A 96 8.15 -11.28 -16.69
C ILE A 96 7.20 -11.09 -15.51
N SER A 97 7.45 -10.09 -14.67
CA SER A 97 6.62 -9.82 -13.48
C SER A 97 5.19 -9.41 -13.85
N VAL A 98 4.99 -8.64 -14.92
CA VAL A 98 3.67 -8.23 -15.40
C VAL A 98 2.92 -9.41 -16.05
N ILE A 99 3.60 -10.24 -16.85
CA ILE A 99 3.01 -11.47 -17.40
C ILE A 99 2.60 -12.40 -16.27
N SER A 100 3.48 -12.67 -15.31
CA SER A 100 3.18 -13.55 -14.19
C SER A 100 2.06 -13.00 -13.32
N TYR A 101 2.02 -11.68 -13.08
CA TYR A 101 0.92 -11.02 -12.38
C TYR A 101 -0.43 -11.26 -13.07
N GLY A 102 -0.51 -11.01 -14.38
CA GLY A 102 -1.75 -11.18 -15.14
C GLY A 102 -2.22 -12.64 -15.19
N VAL A 103 -1.29 -13.58 -15.43
CA VAL A 103 -1.59 -15.01 -15.49
C VAL A 103 -2.05 -15.52 -14.13
N LEU A 104 -1.26 -15.29 -13.06
CA LEU A 104 -1.57 -15.82 -11.73
C LEU A 104 -2.85 -15.22 -11.14
N GLY A 105 -3.09 -13.93 -11.38
CA GLY A 105 -4.29 -13.26 -10.89
C GLY A 105 -5.57 -13.72 -11.60
N THR A 106 -5.54 -13.90 -12.92
CA THR A 106 -6.70 -14.39 -13.68
C THR A 106 -6.91 -15.89 -13.57
N ALA A 107 -5.84 -16.68 -13.36
CA ALA A 107 -5.91 -18.13 -13.19
C ALA A 107 -6.80 -18.55 -12.00
N ALA A 108 -6.98 -17.68 -11.01
CA ALA A 108 -7.93 -17.89 -9.90
C ALA A 108 -9.37 -18.14 -10.37
N MET A 109 -9.76 -17.61 -11.54
CA MET A 109 -11.07 -17.88 -12.15
C MET A 109 -11.20 -19.33 -12.61
N VAL A 110 -10.11 -19.91 -13.11
CA VAL A 110 -10.06 -21.29 -13.63
C VAL A 110 -10.00 -22.31 -12.50
N VAL A 111 -9.25 -22.01 -11.43
CA VAL A 111 -9.11 -22.89 -10.25
C VAL A 111 -10.16 -22.62 -9.17
N SER A 112 -11.27 -21.98 -9.53
CA SER A 112 -12.35 -21.53 -8.64
C SER A 112 -13.08 -22.64 -7.87
N HIS A 113 -12.78 -23.91 -8.15
CA HIS A 113 -13.28 -25.07 -7.42
C HIS A 113 -12.45 -25.42 -6.17
N SER A 114 -11.25 -24.84 -6.01
CA SER A 114 -10.35 -25.15 -4.90
C SER A 114 -9.82 -23.88 -4.23
N LEU A 115 -10.23 -23.63 -2.99
CA LEU A 115 -9.74 -22.50 -2.19
C LEU A 115 -8.23 -22.60 -1.96
N SER A 116 -7.69 -23.79 -1.73
CA SER A 116 -6.24 -24.00 -1.56
C SER A 116 -5.47 -23.59 -2.81
N ALA A 117 -5.99 -23.88 -4.01
CA ALA A 117 -5.38 -23.44 -5.26
C ALA A 117 -5.42 -21.91 -5.40
N ILE A 118 -6.54 -21.27 -5.05
CA ILE A 118 -6.63 -19.81 -4.99
C ILE A 118 -5.57 -19.25 -4.04
N LEU A 119 -5.44 -19.77 -2.82
CA LEU A 119 -4.43 -19.31 -1.86
C LEU A 119 -3.01 -19.40 -2.42
N ILE A 120 -2.63 -20.52 -3.04
CA ILE A 120 -1.32 -20.67 -3.67
C ILE A 120 -1.11 -19.62 -4.76
N LEU A 121 -2.10 -19.40 -5.64
CA LEU A 121 -2.01 -18.36 -6.67
C LEU A 121 -1.88 -16.95 -6.07
N ARG A 122 -2.56 -16.67 -4.94
CA ARG A 122 -2.45 -15.37 -4.24
C ARG A 122 -1.06 -15.16 -3.65
N PHE A 123 -0.44 -16.20 -3.11
CA PHE A 123 0.96 -16.15 -2.68
C PHE A 123 1.89 -15.87 -3.87
N LEU A 124 1.78 -16.64 -4.96
CA LEU A 124 2.62 -16.45 -6.15
C LEU A 124 2.40 -15.09 -6.82
N LEU A 125 1.16 -14.57 -6.81
CA LEU A 125 0.83 -13.23 -7.28
C LEU A 125 1.63 -12.18 -6.51
N GLY A 126 1.78 -12.33 -5.18
CA GLY A 126 2.59 -11.41 -4.37
C GLY A 126 4.06 -11.36 -4.79
N ILE A 127 4.64 -12.47 -5.27
CA ILE A 127 6.01 -12.46 -5.84
C ILE A 127 6.07 -11.60 -7.10
N SER A 128 5.05 -11.70 -7.96
CA SER A 128 4.93 -10.88 -9.18
C SER A 128 4.78 -9.39 -8.83
N VAL A 129 3.99 -9.08 -7.80
CA VAL A 129 3.81 -7.71 -7.28
C VAL A 129 5.12 -7.14 -6.77
N ALA A 130 5.91 -7.93 -6.03
CA ALA A 130 7.23 -7.52 -5.58
C ALA A 130 8.16 -7.22 -6.76
N GLY A 131 8.11 -8.06 -7.81
CA GLY A 131 8.81 -7.85 -9.08
C GLY A 131 8.48 -6.52 -9.75
N ILE A 132 7.18 -6.24 -9.93
CA ILE A 132 6.70 -4.98 -10.51
C ILE A 132 7.15 -3.80 -9.65
N MET A 133 6.90 -3.86 -8.33
CA MET A 133 7.17 -2.77 -7.40
C MET A 133 8.66 -2.42 -7.34
N VAL A 134 9.53 -3.42 -7.16
CA VAL A 134 10.97 -3.23 -7.09
C VAL A 134 11.49 -2.67 -8.41
N THR A 135 11.10 -3.29 -9.53
CA THR A 135 11.63 -2.90 -10.84
C THR A 135 11.20 -1.50 -11.27
N CYS A 136 9.93 -1.12 -11.10
CA CYS A 136 9.46 0.23 -11.39
C CYS A 136 10.19 1.28 -10.54
N THR A 137 10.32 1.01 -9.25
CA THR A 137 11.00 1.93 -8.30
C THR A 137 12.46 2.11 -8.66
N THR A 138 13.14 1.03 -9.04
CA THR A 138 14.55 1.09 -9.47
C THR A 138 14.68 1.81 -10.81
N LEU A 139 13.81 1.55 -11.80
CA LEU A 139 13.82 2.26 -13.08
C LEU A 139 13.64 3.78 -12.91
N PHE A 140 12.69 4.23 -12.07
CA PHE A 140 12.57 5.66 -11.76
C PHE A 140 13.80 6.23 -11.07
N SER A 141 14.47 5.43 -10.23
CA SER A 141 15.70 5.82 -9.54
C SER A 141 16.91 5.87 -10.48
N ASP A 142 16.92 5.07 -11.55
CA ASP A 142 17.96 5.06 -12.57
C ASP A 142 17.78 6.20 -13.58
N TYR A 143 16.53 6.54 -13.96
CA TYR A 143 16.27 7.63 -14.92
C TYR A 143 16.45 9.02 -14.33
N TYR A 144 16.26 9.17 -13.01
CA TYR A 144 16.22 10.48 -12.36
C TYR A 144 17.07 10.52 -11.10
N ALA A 145 17.79 11.63 -10.92
CA ALA A 145 18.52 11.95 -9.70
C ALA A 145 17.91 13.17 -9.00
N GLY A 146 18.26 13.36 -7.72
CA GLY A 146 17.89 14.55 -6.94
C GLY A 146 16.38 14.78 -6.81
N PRO A 147 15.91 16.04 -6.84
CA PRO A 147 14.49 16.38 -6.67
C PRO A 147 13.55 15.72 -7.71
N LYS A 148 14.03 15.50 -8.94
CA LYS A 148 13.22 14.84 -9.99
C LYS A 148 12.90 13.38 -9.64
N ARG A 149 13.82 12.65 -9.02
CA ARG A 149 13.57 11.29 -8.52
C ARG A 149 12.45 11.27 -7.49
N GLY A 150 12.52 12.19 -6.52
CA GLY A 150 11.48 12.34 -5.50
C GLY A 150 10.11 12.65 -6.10
N HIS A 151 10.06 13.49 -7.13
CA HIS A 151 8.83 13.81 -7.85
C HIS A 151 8.18 12.58 -8.50
N TYR A 152 8.94 11.77 -9.25
CA TYR A 152 8.38 10.58 -9.92
C TYR A 152 8.04 9.44 -8.95
N LEU A 153 8.81 9.24 -7.89
CA LEU A 153 8.44 8.30 -6.83
C LEU A 153 7.18 8.77 -6.08
N GLY A 154 7.00 10.09 -5.93
CA GLY A 154 5.76 10.68 -5.41
C GLY A 154 4.57 10.45 -6.34
N LEU A 155 4.74 10.66 -7.65
CA LEU A 155 3.73 10.33 -8.65
C LEU A 155 3.39 8.84 -8.63
N GLN A 156 4.37 7.96 -8.50
CA GLN A 156 4.16 6.51 -8.40
C GLN A 156 3.25 6.17 -7.21
N ALA A 157 3.50 6.76 -6.05
CA ALA A 157 2.65 6.58 -4.87
C ALA A 157 1.24 7.14 -5.08
N ALA A 158 1.10 8.31 -5.72
CA ALA A 158 -0.19 8.92 -6.02
C ALA A 158 -1.02 8.07 -7.00
N PHE A 159 -0.40 7.60 -8.09
CA PHE A 159 -1.03 6.68 -9.05
C PHE A 159 -1.45 5.38 -8.36
N GLY A 160 -0.63 4.83 -7.46
CA GLY A 160 -1.01 3.69 -6.63
C GLY A 160 -2.27 3.97 -5.81
N GLY A 161 -2.32 5.10 -5.10
CA GLY A 161 -3.47 5.50 -4.29
C GLY A 161 -4.76 5.66 -5.08
N PHE A 162 -4.75 6.50 -6.12
CA PHE A 162 -5.93 6.72 -6.98
C PHE A 162 -6.32 5.49 -7.79
N GLY A 163 -5.34 4.72 -8.27
CA GLY A 163 -5.57 3.43 -8.92
C GLY A 163 -6.33 2.47 -8.00
N GLY A 164 -5.95 2.40 -6.72
CA GLY A 164 -6.66 1.61 -5.72
C GLY A 164 -8.15 1.96 -5.61
N VAL A 165 -8.49 3.26 -5.60
CA VAL A 165 -9.89 3.73 -5.57
C VAL A 165 -10.67 3.23 -6.78
N VAL A 166 -10.12 3.44 -7.99
CA VAL A 166 -10.76 3.02 -9.25
C VAL A 166 -10.92 1.51 -9.31
N PHE A 167 -9.89 0.76 -8.96
CA PHE A 167 -9.93 -0.70 -9.04
C PHE A 167 -10.90 -1.32 -8.04
N ILE A 168 -10.96 -0.83 -6.80
CA ILE A 168 -11.87 -1.36 -5.79
C ILE A 168 -13.32 -1.01 -6.13
N ALA A 169 -13.60 0.20 -6.60
CA ALA A 169 -14.93 0.57 -7.06
C ALA A 169 -15.37 -0.30 -8.26
N THR A 170 -14.48 -0.53 -9.22
CA THR A 170 -14.74 -1.41 -10.36
C THR A 170 -14.95 -2.86 -9.92
N ALA A 171 -14.10 -3.35 -9.01
CA ALA A 171 -14.22 -4.69 -8.47
C ALA A 171 -15.53 -4.90 -7.71
N ASN A 172 -16.04 -3.90 -7.01
CA ASN A 172 -17.33 -3.97 -6.35
C ASN A 172 -18.47 -4.23 -7.34
N SER A 173 -18.49 -3.46 -8.45
CA SER A 173 -19.47 -3.66 -9.52
C SER A 173 -19.40 -5.07 -10.12
N LEU A 174 -18.18 -5.58 -10.32
CA LEU A 174 -17.95 -6.92 -10.86
C LEU A 174 -18.36 -8.03 -9.88
N ALA A 175 -18.00 -7.87 -8.60
CA ALA A 175 -18.34 -8.81 -7.53
C ALA A 175 -19.85 -8.98 -7.36
N GLY A 176 -20.62 -7.89 -7.55
CA GLY A 176 -22.07 -7.92 -7.51
C GLY A 176 -22.71 -8.79 -8.59
N ALA A 177 -22.03 -9.01 -9.72
CA ALA A 177 -22.48 -9.94 -10.76
C ALA A 177 -21.97 -11.36 -10.52
N ASN A 178 -20.69 -11.52 -10.17
CA ASN A 178 -20.11 -12.79 -9.75
C ASN A 178 -18.83 -12.54 -8.96
N TRP A 179 -18.65 -13.26 -7.85
CA TRP A 179 -17.45 -13.16 -6.99
C TRP A 179 -16.13 -13.47 -7.72
N LEU A 180 -16.19 -14.16 -8.86
CA LEU A 180 -15.02 -14.45 -9.70
C LEU A 180 -14.59 -13.28 -10.58
N TYR A 181 -15.50 -12.38 -10.95
CA TYR A 181 -15.21 -11.35 -11.95
C TYR A 181 -14.16 -10.32 -11.52
N PRO A 182 -14.00 -9.95 -10.24
CA PRO A 182 -12.87 -9.11 -9.81
C PRO A 182 -11.49 -9.70 -10.14
N PHE A 183 -11.36 -11.02 -10.24
CA PHE A 183 -10.11 -11.65 -10.67
C PHE A 183 -9.79 -11.38 -12.16
N ALA A 184 -10.78 -11.05 -12.99
CA ALA A 184 -10.54 -10.65 -14.38
C ALA A 184 -9.76 -9.33 -14.50
N LEU A 185 -9.84 -8.46 -13.48
CA LEU A 185 -9.10 -7.18 -13.46
C LEU A 185 -7.58 -7.40 -13.47
N TYR A 186 -7.09 -8.56 -13.00
CA TYR A 186 -5.67 -8.93 -13.13
C TYR A 186 -5.21 -9.00 -14.59
N GLY A 187 -6.12 -9.28 -15.53
CA GLY A 187 -5.84 -9.27 -16.96
C GLY A 187 -5.51 -7.88 -17.53
N LEU A 188 -5.87 -6.79 -16.85
CA LEU A 188 -5.48 -5.43 -17.26
C LEU A 188 -3.96 -5.24 -17.32
N ALA A 189 -3.20 -6.06 -16.58
CA ALA A 189 -1.75 -6.10 -16.67
C ALA A 189 -1.25 -6.36 -18.10
N PHE A 190 -1.93 -7.21 -18.87
CA PHE A 190 -1.55 -7.51 -20.25
C PHE A 190 -1.68 -6.29 -21.18
N LEU A 191 -2.60 -5.37 -20.88
CA LEU A 191 -2.74 -4.11 -21.65
C LEU A 191 -1.54 -3.18 -21.48
N THR A 192 -0.79 -3.34 -20.38
CA THR A 192 0.43 -2.55 -20.14
C THR A 192 1.65 -3.11 -20.87
N LEU A 193 1.63 -4.37 -21.33
CA LEU A 193 2.79 -5.02 -21.96
C LEU A 193 3.26 -4.34 -23.25
N PRO A 194 2.37 -3.99 -24.21
CA PRO A 194 2.82 -3.26 -25.41
C PRO A 194 3.51 -1.95 -25.06
N ALA A 195 2.96 -1.21 -24.10
CA ALA A 195 3.54 0.05 -23.62
C ALA A 195 4.93 -0.15 -23.00
N ILE A 196 5.12 -1.19 -22.19
CA ILE A 196 6.43 -1.55 -21.62
C ILE A 196 7.41 -1.93 -22.74
N MET A 197 6.99 -2.74 -23.72
CA MET A 197 7.84 -3.18 -24.82
C MET A 197 8.29 -2.01 -25.70
N LEU A 198 7.42 -1.04 -25.96
CA LEU A 198 7.70 0.11 -26.80
C LEU A 198 8.49 1.21 -26.07
N TRP A 199 8.19 1.48 -24.80
CA TRP A 199 8.63 2.72 -24.14
C TRP A 199 9.48 2.52 -22.88
N ALA A 200 9.46 1.36 -22.23
CA ALA A 200 10.41 1.10 -21.14
C ALA A 200 11.80 0.85 -21.75
N VAL A 201 12.75 1.76 -21.51
CA VAL A 201 14.11 1.70 -22.07
C VAL A 201 15.08 1.27 -20.98
N ASN A 202 15.94 0.28 -21.21
CA ASN A 202 16.98 -0.04 -20.24
C ASN A 202 17.97 1.13 -20.11
N PRO A 203 18.19 1.67 -18.91
CA PRO A 203 19.22 2.69 -18.69
C PRO A 203 20.66 2.15 -18.88
N MET A 204 20.85 0.84 -19.12
CA MET A 204 22.16 0.23 -19.39
C MET A 204 22.87 0.68 -20.70
N LYS A 205 22.44 1.78 -21.33
CA LYS A 205 23.15 2.41 -22.46
C LYS A 205 23.44 3.90 -22.27
N MET A 206 23.16 4.50 -21.11
CA MET A 206 23.65 5.84 -20.80
C MET A 206 24.97 5.70 -20.05
N SER A 207 26.05 5.94 -20.79
CA SER A 207 27.46 5.96 -20.42
C SER A 207 27.74 5.87 -18.92
N ALA A 208 28.51 4.85 -18.53
CA ALA A 208 29.32 4.93 -17.32
C ALA A 208 29.96 6.34 -17.28
N PRO A 209 29.93 7.06 -16.15
CA PRO A 209 30.88 8.14 -15.99
C PRO A 209 32.24 7.49 -16.20
N GLN A 210 32.92 7.85 -17.29
CA GLN A 210 34.33 7.59 -17.44
C GLN A 210 34.94 8.15 -16.16
N ALA A 211 35.35 7.27 -15.26
CA ALA A 211 36.31 7.60 -14.25
C ALA A 211 37.56 7.97 -15.05
N THR A 212 37.67 9.24 -15.43
CA THR A 212 38.93 9.83 -15.86
C THR A 212 39.84 9.66 -14.66
N SER A 213 40.66 8.62 -14.77
CA SER A 213 41.83 8.35 -13.96
C SER A 213 42.64 9.65 -13.88
N ILE A 214 42.50 10.38 -12.79
CA ILE A 214 43.51 11.33 -12.38
C ILE A 214 44.69 10.48 -11.88
N PRO A 215 45.90 10.62 -12.44
CA PRO A 215 47.05 9.80 -12.06
C PRO A 215 47.40 9.98 -10.59
N GLN A 216 47.46 8.88 -9.83
CA GLN A 216 48.10 8.85 -8.53
C GLN A 216 49.62 9.08 -8.74
N ALA A 217 50.10 10.26 -8.37
CA ALA A 217 51.52 10.52 -8.18
C ALA A 217 51.73 11.32 -6.89
N ASN A 218 52.41 10.68 -5.94
CA ASN A 218 53.08 11.23 -4.75
C ASN A 218 52.25 11.95 -3.67
N ALA A 219 51.91 11.21 -2.61
CA ALA A 219 52.10 11.68 -1.23
C ALA A 219 52.33 10.49 -0.29
N GLN A 220 53.54 10.39 0.25
CA GLN A 220 53.96 9.46 1.30
C GLN A 220 53.26 9.77 2.66
N PRO A 221 53.27 8.82 3.60
CA PRO A 221 52.37 8.77 4.75
C PRO A 221 52.81 9.73 5.86
N GLN A 222 52.03 10.78 6.12
CA GLN A 222 52.15 11.54 7.36
C GLN A 222 51.14 11.02 8.37
N THR A 223 51.68 10.33 9.37
CA THR A 223 51.06 10.01 10.64
C THR A 223 50.80 11.31 11.41
N THR A 224 49.58 11.81 11.34
CA THR A 224 49.05 12.76 12.33
C THR A 224 47.81 12.12 12.95
N PRO A 225 47.78 11.87 14.27
CA PRO A 225 46.58 11.42 14.95
C PRO A 225 45.66 12.63 15.07
N LEU A 226 45.00 12.99 13.97
CA LEU A 226 43.87 13.89 14.06
C LEU A 226 42.76 13.09 14.73
N ASN A 227 42.47 13.47 15.97
CA ASN A 227 41.26 13.13 16.69
C ASN A 227 40.06 13.48 15.81
N ALA A 228 39.72 12.60 14.87
CA ALA A 228 38.39 12.47 14.36
C ALA A 228 37.58 11.98 15.55
N THR A 229 37.00 12.94 16.28
CA THR A 229 35.79 12.68 17.03
C THR A 229 34.87 11.94 16.05
N LYS A 230 34.79 10.62 16.22
CA LYS A 230 33.65 9.83 15.77
C LYS A 230 32.47 10.54 16.39
N HIS A 231 31.89 11.51 15.70
CA HIS A 231 30.50 11.85 15.91
C HIS A 231 29.75 10.61 15.44
N ASN A 232 29.67 9.67 16.37
CA ASN A 232 28.81 8.51 16.36
C ASN A 232 27.38 9.01 16.49
N THR A 233 26.91 9.79 15.51
CA THR A 233 25.49 10.02 15.31
C THR A 233 24.97 8.84 14.48
N GLN A 234 25.19 7.62 15.00
CA GLN A 234 24.40 6.48 14.60
C GLN A 234 22.93 6.91 14.73
N PRO A 235 22.13 6.84 13.66
CA PRO A 235 20.71 7.11 13.74
C PRO A 235 20.07 5.98 14.56
N ARG A 236 20.09 6.17 15.87
CA ARG A 236 19.33 5.51 16.92
C ARG A 236 18.28 4.54 16.38
N ASP A 237 18.63 3.25 16.36
CA ASP A 237 17.78 2.17 15.82
C ASP A 237 16.40 2.13 16.48
N TYR A 238 16.24 2.69 17.68
CA TYR A 238 14.94 2.81 18.34
C TYR A 238 13.93 3.65 17.55
N LEU A 239 14.35 4.69 16.80
CA LEU A 239 13.43 5.48 15.96
C LEU A 239 12.88 4.64 14.81
N LEU A 240 13.74 3.84 14.18
CA LEU A 240 13.31 2.92 13.14
C LEU A 240 12.27 1.93 13.69
N TRP A 241 12.57 1.28 14.81
CA TRP A 241 11.67 0.30 15.40
C TRP A 241 10.35 0.89 15.86
N GLY A 242 10.34 2.12 16.40
CA GLY A 242 9.07 2.78 16.71
C GLY A 242 8.30 3.21 15.46
N CYS A 243 8.95 3.69 14.40
CA CYS A 243 8.27 3.91 13.11
C CYS A 243 7.71 2.60 12.54
N CYS A 244 8.41 1.48 12.66
CA CYS A 244 7.93 0.16 12.27
C CYS A 244 6.73 -0.30 13.08
N ALA A 245 6.72 -0.06 14.40
CA ALA A 245 5.57 -0.35 15.26
C ALA A 245 4.34 0.47 14.84
N LEU A 246 4.52 1.78 14.60
CA LEU A 246 3.46 2.66 14.10
C LEU A 246 2.96 2.22 12.72
N ALA A 247 3.85 1.78 11.82
CA ALA A 247 3.48 1.23 10.50
C ALA A 247 2.56 0.01 10.61
N ILE A 248 2.86 -0.90 11.56
CA ILE A 248 2.05 -2.09 11.81
C ILE A 248 0.67 -1.68 12.35
N VAL A 249 0.60 -0.75 13.31
CA VAL A 249 -0.69 -0.26 13.83
C VAL A 249 -1.51 0.43 12.74
N GLU A 250 -0.88 1.29 11.92
CA GLU A 250 -1.51 1.94 10.77
C GLU A 250 -2.10 0.92 9.80
N ILE A 251 -1.33 -0.12 9.44
CA ILE A 251 -1.80 -1.13 8.51
C ILE A 251 -2.88 -2.03 9.10
N LEU A 252 -2.77 -2.42 10.38
CA LEU A 252 -3.83 -3.17 11.05
C LEU A 252 -5.15 -2.39 11.00
N ALA A 253 -5.12 -1.09 11.31
CA ALA A 253 -6.28 -0.21 11.19
C ALA A 253 -6.80 -0.13 9.74
N LEU A 254 -5.92 0.08 8.76
CA LEU A 254 -6.29 0.20 7.36
C LEU A 254 -6.90 -1.09 6.79
N TYR A 255 -6.27 -2.25 7.04
CA TYR A 255 -6.66 -3.53 6.45
C TYR A 255 -7.78 -4.23 7.21
N ALA A 256 -8.01 -3.93 8.49
CA ALA A 256 -9.18 -4.45 9.20
C ALA A 256 -10.49 -4.06 8.48
N ILE A 257 -10.53 -2.88 7.86
CA ILE A 257 -11.72 -2.37 7.16
C ILE A 257 -12.06 -3.22 5.93
N PRO A 258 -11.21 -3.35 4.90
CA PRO A 258 -11.57 -4.16 3.73
C PRO A 258 -11.65 -5.67 4.03
N VAL A 259 -10.96 -6.16 5.06
CA VAL A 259 -11.07 -7.57 5.49
C VAL A 259 -12.43 -7.85 6.11
N HIS A 260 -12.93 -6.96 6.98
CA HIS A 260 -14.12 -7.23 7.79
C HIS A 260 -15.39 -6.51 7.33
N LEU A 261 -15.29 -5.35 6.68
CA LEU A 261 -16.45 -4.57 6.27
C LEU A 261 -17.44 -5.36 5.39
N PRO A 262 -17.01 -6.17 4.40
CA PRO A 262 -17.94 -6.99 3.62
C PRO A 262 -18.73 -8.00 4.47
N PHE A 263 -18.07 -8.67 5.42
CA PHE A 263 -18.71 -9.62 6.34
C PHE A 263 -19.59 -8.91 7.37
N TYR A 264 -19.13 -7.77 7.90
CA TYR A 264 -19.90 -6.92 8.80
C TYR A 264 -21.22 -6.51 8.15
N LEU A 265 -21.17 -6.01 6.91
CA LEU A 265 -22.38 -5.60 6.19
C LEU A 265 -23.28 -6.77 5.79
N GLN A 266 -22.73 -7.96 5.56
CA GLN A 266 -23.54 -9.18 5.34
C GLN A 266 -24.23 -9.66 6.62
N ALA A 267 -23.58 -9.50 7.78
CA ALA A 267 -24.05 -10.00 9.07
C ALA A 267 -25.18 -9.17 9.70
N LEU A 268 -25.28 -7.88 9.37
CA LEU A 268 -26.41 -7.05 9.82
C LEU A 268 -27.65 -7.51 9.03
N ASN A 269 -28.71 -8.04 9.66
CA ASN A 269 -29.82 -8.73 8.98
C ASN A 269 -30.97 -7.82 8.47
N THR A 270 -30.79 -6.50 8.30
CA THR A 270 -31.87 -5.55 7.93
C THR A 270 -31.51 -4.71 6.71
N SER A 271 -32.31 -4.72 5.64
CA SER A 271 -32.04 -3.96 4.38
C SER A 271 -30.60 -4.14 3.82
N ALA A 272 -29.85 -5.09 4.37
CA ALA A 272 -28.39 -5.12 4.39
C ALA A 272 -27.80 -5.94 3.26
N ALA A 273 -28.64 -6.76 2.61
CA ALA A 273 -28.37 -7.25 1.27
C ALA A 273 -28.06 -6.08 0.31
N ALA A 274 -28.70 -4.91 0.48
CA ALA A 274 -28.36 -3.72 -0.29
C ALA A 274 -27.00 -3.14 0.10
N ASN A 275 -26.65 -3.11 1.39
CA ASN A 275 -25.38 -2.53 1.87
C ASN A 275 -24.16 -3.42 1.61
N ALA A 276 -24.29 -4.75 1.70
CA ALA A 276 -23.22 -5.69 1.39
C ALA A 276 -22.73 -5.54 -0.05
N GLN A 277 -23.64 -5.24 -0.99
CA GLN A 277 -23.33 -4.93 -2.38
C GLN A 277 -22.51 -3.64 -2.55
N TYR A 278 -22.49 -2.74 -1.57
CA TYR A 278 -21.75 -1.48 -1.62
C TYR A 278 -20.44 -1.48 -0.80
N SER A 279 -20.07 -2.61 -0.19
CA SER A 279 -18.87 -2.73 0.65
C SER A 279 -17.60 -2.21 -0.02
N GLY A 280 -17.39 -2.50 -1.31
CA GLY A 280 -16.26 -1.98 -2.07
C GLY A 280 -16.32 -0.48 -2.35
N TYR A 281 -17.50 0.12 -2.56
CA TYR A 281 -17.59 1.58 -2.72
C TYR A 281 -17.26 2.32 -1.42
N PHE A 282 -17.65 1.76 -0.27
CA PHE A 282 -17.26 2.28 1.04
C PHE A 282 -15.73 2.23 1.25
N ILE A 283 -15.10 1.11 0.91
CA ILE A 283 -13.63 0.98 0.95
C ILE A 283 -12.98 2.00 -0.01
N ALA A 284 -13.51 2.13 -1.23
CA ALA A 284 -13.00 3.08 -2.21
C ALA A 284 -13.13 4.54 -1.73
N LEU A 285 -14.24 4.91 -1.09
CA LEU A 285 -14.43 6.24 -0.48
C LEU A 285 -13.38 6.52 0.60
N MET A 286 -13.15 5.57 1.51
CA MET A 286 -12.14 5.71 2.56
C MET A 286 -10.74 5.94 1.93
N LEU A 287 -10.39 5.13 0.93
CA LEU A 287 -9.10 5.26 0.23
C LEU A 287 -8.98 6.56 -0.55
N LEU A 288 -10.07 7.07 -1.11
CA LEU A 288 -10.11 8.37 -1.76
C LEU A 288 -9.84 9.49 -0.76
N VAL A 289 -10.51 9.48 0.39
CA VAL A 289 -10.26 10.47 1.46
C VAL A 289 -8.81 10.36 1.96
N MET A 290 -8.29 9.15 2.13
CA MET A 290 -6.89 8.92 2.50
C MET A 290 -5.93 9.50 1.46
N ALA A 291 -6.16 9.25 0.17
CA ALA A 291 -5.33 9.75 -0.92
C ALA A 291 -5.36 11.28 -1.03
N VAL A 292 -6.55 11.89 -0.92
CA VAL A 292 -6.71 13.35 -0.92
C VAL A 292 -6.03 13.97 0.30
N THR A 293 -6.24 13.44 1.51
CA THR A 293 -5.58 13.96 2.70
C THR A 293 -4.06 13.84 2.61
N ALA A 294 -3.54 12.72 2.09
CA ALA A 294 -2.11 12.52 1.89
C ALA A 294 -1.51 13.48 0.84
N SER A 295 -2.22 13.78 -0.26
CA SER A 295 -1.75 14.77 -1.25
C SER A 295 -1.64 16.18 -0.66
N GLN A 296 -2.49 16.48 0.33
CA GLN A 296 -2.48 17.75 1.05
C GLN A 296 -1.51 17.75 2.25
N TYR A 297 -0.64 16.74 2.41
CA TYR A 297 0.31 16.63 3.53
C TYR A 297 1.15 17.90 3.75
N HIS A 298 1.57 18.57 2.67
CA HIS A 298 2.33 19.82 2.72
C HIS A 298 1.63 20.94 3.50
N ARG A 299 0.29 20.91 3.62
CA ARG A 299 -0.48 21.87 4.41
C ARG A 299 -0.49 21.54 5.90
N PHE A 300 -0.42 20.25 6.25
CA PHE A 300 -0.43 19.78 7.64
C PHE A 300 0.95 19.82 8.29
N GLN A 301 2.00 19.48 7.53
CA GLN A 301 3.38 19.46 7.99
C GLN A 301 3.84 20.74 8.72
N PRO A 302 3.55 21.98 8.25
CA PRO A 302 4.01 23.19 8.92
C PRO A 302 3.21 23.54 10.18
N ILE A 303 2.02 22.97 10.38
CA ILE A 303 1.13 23.34 11.50
C ILE A 303 1.71 22.90 12.84
N THR A 304 2.37 21.74 12.88
CA THR A 304 2.88 21.18 14.13
C THR A 304 4.02 20.18 13.89
N SER A 305 4.59 19.66 14.97
CA SER A 305 5.69 18.68 14.90
C SER A 305 5.21 17.34 14.36
N THR A 306 6.13 16.60 13.72
CA THR A 306 5.86 15.27 13.14
C THR A 306 5.23 14.30 14.14
N HIS A 307 5.68 14.27 15.39
CA HIS A 307 5.10 13.39 16.41
C HIS A 307 3.67 13.81 16.83
N ARG A 308 3.37 15.13 16.86
CA ARG A 308 2.01 15.62 17.15
C ARG A 308 1.06 15.37 15.98
N LEU A 309 1.55 15.42 14.73
CA LEU A 309 0.77 14.99 13.57
C LEU A 309 0.44 13.50 13.62
N HIS A 310 1.38 12.64 14.04
CA HIS A 310 1.08 11.22 14.27
C HIS A 310 0.04 11.01 15.37
N ALA A 311 0.21 11.71 16.51
CA ALA A 311 -0.75 11.64 17.59
C ALA A 311 -2.15 12.08 17.16
N GLY A 312 -2.25 13.18 16.42
CA GLY A 312 -3.52 13.65 15.85
C GLY A 312 -4.12 12.65 14.87
N GLY A 313 -3.33 12.13 13.92
CA GLY A 313 -3.78 11.15 12.94
C GLY A 313 -4.29 9.86 13.59
N PHE A 314 -3.52 9.26 14.51
CA PHE A 314 -3.96 8.06 15.23
C PHE A 314 -5.13 8.35 16.17
N GLY A 315 -5.20 9.54 16.76
CA GLY A 315 -6.35 9.98 17.54
C GLY A 315 -7.62 10.06 16.71
N ILE A 316 -7.54 10.57 15.47
CA ILE A 316 -8.68 10.60 14.54
C ILE A 316 -9.11 9.18 14.14
N ILE A 317 -8.17 8.27 13.88
CA ILE A 317 -8.49 6.86 13.61
C ILE A 317 -9.17 6.22 14.83
N ALA A 318 -8.64 6.46 16.03
CA ALA A 318 -9.22 5.96 17.28
C ALA A 318 -10.65 6.46 17.46
N LEU A 319 -10.90 7.75 17.24
CA LEU A 319 -12.23 8.34 17.25
C LEU A 319 -13.16 7.67 16.23
N GLY A 320 -12.69 7.42 15.00
CA GLY A 320 -13.47 6.73 13.97
C GLY A 320 -13.90 5.33 14.39
N PHE A 321 -12.99 4.51 14.92
CA PHE A 321 -13.31 3.16 15.37
C PHE A 321 -14.17 3.12 16.64
N ILE A 322 -13.90 3.98 17.63
CA ILE A 322 -14.71 4.06 18.86
C ILE A 322 -16.12 4.56 18.53
N PHE A 323 -16.23 5.53 17.63
CA PHE A 323 -17.53 6.01 17.15
C PHE A 323 -18.28 4.91 16.41
N TRP A 324 -17.61 4.12 15.58
CA TRP A 324 -18.23 2.95 14.94
C TRP A 324 -18.71 1.92 15.98
N ALA A 325 -17.87 1.57 16.95
CA ALA A 325 -18.22 0.61 18.00
C ALA A 325 -19.45 1.05 18.81
N THR A 326 -19.53 2.33 19.18
CA THR A 326 -20.63 2.84 20.03
C THR A 326 -21.90 3.17 19.26
N SER A 327 -21.81 3.45 17.96
CA SER A 327 -22.97 3.78 17.11
C SER A 327 -23.61 2.56 16.43
N GLN A 328 -23.12 1.35 16.65
CA GLN A 328 -23.59 0.14 15.96
C GLN A 328 -25.08 -0.13 16.15
N GLN A 329 -25.61 -0.04 17.38
CA GLN A 329 -27.04 -0.19 17.65
C GLN A 329 -27.85 0.91 16.95
N ALA A 330 -27.39 2.16 17.04
CA ALA A 330 -28.07 3.28 16.39
C ALA A 330 -28.06 3.14 14.86
N LEU A 331 -26.99 2.61 14.26
CA LEU A 331 -26.88 2.33 12.83
C LEU A 331 -27.91 1.29 12.38
N LEU A 332 -28.18 0.29 13.22
CA LEU A 332 -29.16 -0.77 12.98
C LEU A 332 -30.61 -0.31 13.13
N ASP A 333 -30.85 0.59 14.09
CA ASP A 333 -32.18 1.15 14.35
C ASP A 333 -32.64 2.14 13.24
N ILE A 334 -31.71 2.61 12.40
CA ILE A 334 -32.02 3.48 11.26
C ILE A 334 -32.79 2.68 10.20
N LYS A 335 -34.10 2.93 10.13
CA LYS A 335 -35.00 2.33 9.13
C LYS A 335 -34.76 2.79 7.69
N SER A 336 -34.09 3.93 7.49
CA SER A 336 -33.79 4.49 6.16
C SER A 336 -32.44 3.98 5.64
N PRO A 337 -32.38 3.19 4.55
CA PRO A 337 -31.11 2.70 3.99
C PRO A 337 -30.13 3.83 3.66
N LEU A 338 -30.63 4.95 3.15
CA LEU A 338 -29.79 6.11 2.83
C LEU A 338 -29.13 6.69 4.07
N MET A 339 -29.86 6.79 5.19
CA MET A 339 -29.31 7.38 6.42
C MET A 339 -28.25 6.48 7.06
N SER A 340 -28.46 5.15 7.06
CA SER A 340 -27.46 4.22 7.60
C SER A 340 -26.18 4.19 6.75
N GLN A 341 -26.33 4.27 5.42
CA GLN A 341 -25.20 4.40 4.49
C GLN A 341 -24.42 5.70 4.74
N LEU A 342 -25.10 6.85 4.87
CA LEU A 342 -24.44 8.14 5.13
C LEU A 342 -23.70 8.15 6.47
N ALA A 343 -24.27 7.54 7.50
CA ALA A 343 -23.62 7.41 8.80
C ALA A 343 -22.33 6.56 8.72
N LEU A 344 -22.37 5.44 8.00
CA LEU A 344 -21.18 4.63 7.74
C LEU A 344 -20.13 5.37 6.89
N MET A 345 -20.56 6.12 5.87
CA MET A 345 -19.66 6.98 5.09
C MET A 345 -18.96 8.01 5.98
N ALA A 346 -19.68 8.63 6.92
CA ALA A 346 -19.08 9.59 7.85
C ALA A 346 -17.98 8.95 8.70
N ILE A 347 -18.21 7.74 9.23
CA ILE A 347 -17.19 6.96 9.96
C ILE A 347 -15.95 6.72 9.08
N LEU A 348 -16.16 6.25 7.84
CA LEU A 348 -15.07 5.92 6.91
C LEU A 348 -14.32 7.16 6.41
N ILE A 349 -14.96 8.32 6.33
CA ILE A 349 -14.30 9.61 6.05
C ILE A 349 -13.37 9.99 7.20
N ILE A 350 -13.82 9.84 8.46
CA ILE A 350 -12.98 10.09 9.64
C ILE A 350 -11.75 9.19 9.62
N LEU A 351 -11.95 7.88 9.41
CA LEU A 351 -10.87 6.90 9.31
C LEU A 351 -9.90 7.22 8.16
N GLY A 352 -10.43 7.51 6.96
CA GLY A 352 -9.65 7.88 5.79
C GLY A 352 -8.82 9.13 6.01
N PHE A 353 -9.35 10.15 6.69
CA PHE A 353 -8.60 11.36 7.03
C PHE A 353 -7.43 11.06 7.95
N GLY A 354 -7.66 10.32 9.05
CA GLY A 354 -6.59 9.95 9.98
C GLY A 354 -5.49 9.13 9.31
N LEU A 355 -5.86 8.14 8.50
CA LEU A 355 -4.93 7.30 7.73
C LEU A 355 -4.12 8.11 6.72
N GLY A 356 -4.73 9.10 6.06
CA GLY A 356 -4.09 9.94 5.06
C GLY A 356 -3.01 10.87 5.63
N VAL A 357 -3.13 11.27 6.90
CA VAL A 357 -2.11 12.08 7.59
C VAL A 357 -0.90 11.21 8.00
N ILE A 358 -1.13 10.00 8.50
CA ILE A 358 -0.10 9.18 9.15
C ILE A 358 0.97 8.71 8.18
N ARG A 359 0.58 8.13 7.04
CA ARG A 359 1.52 7.47 6.13
C ARG A 359 2.64 8.39 5.61
N PRO A 360 2.35 9.55 4.98
CA PRO A 360 3.40 10.46 4.51
C PRO A 360 4.21 11.03 5.68
N ASN A 361 3.58 11.23 6.84
CA ASN A 361 4.24 11.71 8.04
C ASN A 361 5.25 10.69 8.60
N LEU A 362 4.93 9.40 8.55
CA LEU A 362 5.79 8.31 9.02
C LEU A 362 7.07 8.22 8.21
N ILE A 363 6.92 8.25 6.89
CA ILE A 363 8.04 8.23 5.94
C ILE A 363 8.91 9.47 6.16
N THR A 364 8.28 10.65 6.26
CA THR A 364 9.00 11.92 6.49
C THR A 364 9.75 11.90 7.83
N TRP A 365 9.13 11.40 8.90
CA TRP A 365 9.77 11.31 10.22
C TRP A 365 11.03 10.47 10.16
N LEU A 366 10.92 9.26 9.63
CA LEU A 366 12.04 8.34 9.53
C LEU A 366 13.14 8.95 8.66
N MET A 367 12.80 9.46 7.47
CA MET A 367 13.78 9.99 6.52
C MET A 367 14.50 11.26 7.03
N SER A 368 13.82 12.10 7.83
CA SER A 368 14.41 13.31 8.42
C SER A 368 15.56 13.04 9.39
N ARG A 369 15.62 11.83 9.96
CA ARG A 369 16.62 11.39 10.93
C ARG A 369 17.56 10.31 10.39
N CYS A 370 17.44 9.97 9.10
CA CYS A 370 18.29 8.98 8.45
C CYS A 370 19.36 9.65 7.58
N PRO A 371 20.66 9.33 7.80
CA PRO A 371 21.74 9.66 6.88
C PRO A 371 21.42 9.16 5.46
N PRO A 372 21.78 9.91 4.41
CA PRO A 372 21.46 9.57 3.03
C PRO A 372 21.81 8.12 2.65
N GLU A 373 22.93 7.61 3.17
CA GLU A 373 23.49 6.28 2.88
C GLU A 373 22.59 5.15 3.41
N GLN A 374 21.79 5.41 4.46
CA GLN A 374 20.96 4.42 5.14
C GLN A 374 19.47 4.53 4.81
N ARG A 375 19.05 5.59 4.10
CA ARG A 375 17.63 5.86 3.79
C ARG A 375 16.97 4.69 3.05
N GLY A 376 17.65 4.13 2.05
CA GLY A 376 17.13 2.98 1.30
C GLY A 376 16.89 1.75 2.17
N GLN A 377 17.87 1.37 3.00
CA GLN A 377 17.76 0.22 3.90
C GLN A 377 16.62 0.41 4.92
N LYS A 378 16.53 1.59 5.54
CA LYS A 378 15.52 1.89 6.57
C LYS A 378 14.12 2.01 5.97
N MET A 379 13.99 2.60 4.78
CA MET A 379 12.73 2.59 4.03
C MET A 379 12.30 1.16 3.68
N GLY A 380 13.22 0.30 3.23
CA GLY A 380 12.92 -1.10 2.93
C GLY A 380 12.42 -1.89 4.14
N LYS A 381 13.00 -1.67 5.34
CA LYS A 381 12.52 -2.25 6.60
C LYS A 381 11.11 -1.75 6.94
N LEU A 382 10.86 -0.44 6.82
CA LEU A 382 9.53 0.15 7.04
C LEU A 382 8.49 -0.44 6.07
N THR A 383 8.82 -0.55 4.79
CA THR A 383 7.96 -1.17 3.77
C THR A 383 7.66 -2.64 4.09
N SER A 384 8.65 -3.39 4.56
CA SER A 384 8.45 -4.78 4.99
C SER A 384 7.44 -4.87 6.15
N CYS A 385 7.52 -3.94 7.11
CA CYS A 385 6.55 -3.86 8.20
C CYS A 385 5.12 -3.58 7.71
N PHE A 386 4.94 -2.78 6.66
CA PHE A 386 3.60 -2.58 6.08
C PHE A 386 3.02 -3.89 5.53
N PHE A 387 3.80 -4.66 4.75
CA PHE A 387 3.31 -5.90 4.16
C PHE A 387 3.15 -7.06 5.17
N ILE A 388 4.02 -7.12 6.19
CA ILE A 388 3.85 -8.04 7.33
C ILE A 388 2.56 -7.70 8.09
N GLY A 389 2.33 -6.42 8.39
CA GLY A 389 1.10 -5.97 9.06
C GLY A 389 -0.15 -6.38 8.26
N GLN A 390 -0.11 -6.27 6.94
CA GLN A 390 -1.20 -6.69 6.06
C GLN A 390 -1.48 -8.18 6.23
N PHE A 391 -0.46 -9.03 6.16
CA PHE A 391 -0.60 -10.47 6.38
C PHE A 391 -1.14 -10.83 7.77
N ILE A 392 -0.62 -10.18 8.81
CA ILE A 392 -1.02 -10.42 10.21
C ILE A 392 -2.46 -9.98 10.49
N THR A 393 -3.03 -9.05 9.71
CA THR A 393 -4.33 -8.46 10.00
C THR A 393 -5.44 -9.47 10.31
N PRO A 394 -5.81 -10.42 9.42
CA PRO A 394 -6.83 -11.43 9.73
C PRO A 394 -6.45 -12.32 10.92
N ILE A 395 -5.16 -12.66 11.09
CA ILE A 395 -4.66 -13.46 12.22
C ILE A 395 -4.90 -12.72 13.55
N ALA A 396 -4.68 -11.41 13.59
CA ALA A 396 -4.81 -10.59 14.79
C ALA A 396 -6.26 -10.21 15.10
N THR A 397 -7.11 -10.08 14.08
CA THR A 397 -8.46 -9.49 14.22
C THR A 397 -9.57 -10.53 14.26
N LEU A 398 -9.45 -11.64 13.53
CA LEU A 398 -10.48 -12.68 13.47
C LEU A 398 -10.74 -13.37 14.82
N PRO A 399 -9.74 -13.64 15.69
CA PRO A 399 -10.02 -14.21 17.02
C PRO A 399 -10.99 -13.37 17.84
N LEU A 400 -10.94 -12.04 17.70
CA LEU A 400 -11.86 -11.11 18.39
C LEU A 400 -13.32 -11.30 17.96
N LEU A 401 -13.56 -11.84 16.76
CA LEU A 401 -14.89 -12.14 16.24
C LEU A 401 -15.43 -13.51 16.65
N SER A 402 -14.61 -14.34 17.29
CA SER A 402 -14.96 -15.71 17.71
C SER A 402 -15.15 -15.87 19.23
N ILE A 403 -14.93 -14.79 19.98
CA ILE A 403 -15.12 -14.76 21.43
C ILE A 403 -16.62 -14.94 21.71
N HIS A 404 -16.98 -16.00 22.41
CA HIS A 404 -18.35 -16.21 22.86
C HIS A 404 -18.59 -15.32 24.07
N LEU A 405 -19.15 -14.14 23.82
CA LEU A 405 -19.67 -13.27 24.87
C LEU A 405 -20.94 -13.92 25.44
N PHE A 406 -21.18 -13.85 26.75
CA PHE A 406 -22.35 -14.40 27.44
C PHE A 406 -23.63 -13.60 27.10
N ILE A 407 -24.03 -13.57 25.82
CA ILE A 407 -25.09 -12.74 25.24
C ILE A 407 -25.89 -13.62 24.24
N PRO A 408 -27.21 -13.41 24.04
CA PRO A 408 -28.01 -14.12 23.03
C PRO A 408 -27.41 -14.09 21.61
N THR A 409 -27.57 -15.18 20.85
CA THR A 409 -26.86 -15.50 19.58
C THR A 409 -26.92 -14.44 18.49
N GLU A 410 -28.02 -13.68 18.35
CA GLU A 410 -28.11 -12.59 17.37
C GLU A 410 -27.30 -11.35 17.81
N ALA A 411 -27.24 -11.08 19.11
CA ALA A 411 -26.43 -10.02 19.69
C ALA A 411 -24.94 -10.39 19.82
N VAL A 412 -24.56 -11.66 19.62
CA VAL A 412 -23.16 -12.11 19.65
C VAL A 412 -22.39 -11.51 18.47
N THR A 413 -22.93 -11.54 17.25
CA THR A 413 -22.23 -11.00 16.07
C THR A 413 -22.01 -9.50 16.21
N GLU A 414 -23.01 -8.78 16.70
CA GLU A 414 -22.91 -7.35 16.92
C GLU A 414 -21.88 -6.99 17.99
N ALA A 415 -21.95 -7.66 19.15
CA ALA A 415 -21.03 -7.47 20.24
C ALA A 415 -19.57 -7.81 19.86
N ASN A 416 -19.37 -8.79 18.97
CA ASN A 416 -18.07 -9.17 18.47
C ASN A 416 -17.44 -8.10 17.56
N TYR A 417 -18.23 -7.49 16.67
CA TYR A 417 -17.76 -6.34 15.88
C TYR A 417 -17.53 -5.10 16.74
N THR A 418 -18.39 -4.84 17.73
CA THR A 418 -18.17 -3.78 18.72
C THR A 418 -16.85 -3.97 19.46
N LEU A 419 -16.53 -5.21 19.88
CA LEU A 419 -15.26 -5.54 20.52
C LEU A 419 -14.08 -5.30 19.56
N LEU A 420 -14.16 -5.80 18.33
CA LEU A 420 -13.12 -5.60 17.32
C LEU A 420 -12.81 -4.11 17.11
N PHE A 421 -13.83 -3.30 16.87
CA PHE A 421 -13.65 -1.86 16.66
C PHE A 421 -13.16 -1.14 17.92
N THR A 422 -13.63 -1.54 19.10
CA THR A 422 -13.12 -0.99 20.38
C THR A 422 -11.65 -1.30 20.58
N VAL A 423 -11.20 -2.52 20.27
CA VAL A 423 -9.79 -2.92 20.39
C VAL A 423 -8.93 -2.15 19.39
N LEU A 424 -9.36 -2.04 18.13
CA LEU A 424 -8.65 -1.26 17.10
C LEU A 424 -8.56 0.22 17.49
N GLY A 425 -9.68 0.80 17.95
CA GLY A 425 -9.72 2.18 18.42
C GLY A 425 -8.80 2.41 19.62
N SER A 426 -8.80 1.50 20.59
CA SER A 426 -7.91 1.53 21.75
C SER A 426 -6.43 1.41 21.37
N LEU A 427 -6.10 0.52 20.43
CA LEU A 427 -4.73 0.37 19.92
C LEU A 427 -4.24 1.65 19.25
N CYS A 428 -5.07 2.29 18.42
CA CYS A 428 -4.75 3.57 17.81
C CYS A 428 -4.63 4.69 18.85
N LEU A 429 -5.46 4.70 19.89
CA LEU A 429 -5.36 5.68 20.98
C LEU A 429 -4.04 5.52 21.76
N ILE A 430 -3.64 4.29 22.05
CA ILE A 430 -2.35 3.99 22.68
C ILE A 430 -1.19 4.47 21.79
N ALA A 431 -1.25 4.22 20.48
CA ALA A 431 -0.25 4.72 19.54
C ALA A 431 -0.20 6.25 19.51
N ALA A 432 -1.37 6.92 19.56
CA ALA A 432 -1.45 8.38 19.62
C ALA A 432 -0.80 8.95 20.88
N ILE A 433 -1.14 8.40 22.05
CA ILE A 433 -0.57 8.79 23.34
C ILE A 433 0.94 8.52 23.35
N GLY A 434 1.36 7.34 22.87
CA GLY A 434 2.76 6.97 22.72
C GLY A 434 3.56 7.98 21.89
N CYS A 435 3.00 8.48 20.78
CA CYS A 435 3.62 9.52 19.97
C CYS A 435 3.82 10.85 20.73
N LEU A 436 2.89 11.22 21.62
CA LEU A 436 3.00 12.43 22.44
C LEU A 436 4.08 12.31 23.53
N TYR A 437 4.29 11.12 24.09
CA TYR A 437 5.34 10.87 25.08
C TYR A 437 6.72 10.72 24.43
N TRP A 438 6.81 9.88 23.40
CA TRP A 438 8.08 9.55 22.75
C TRP A 438 8.59 10.67 21.84
N GLY A 439 7.70 11.46 21.26
CA GLY A 439 8.04 12.60 20.41
C GLY A 439 8.69 13.79 21.13
N LYS A 440 8.68 13.79 22.47
CA LYS A 440 9.27 14.86 23.31
C LYS A 440 10.78 14.77 23.48
N GLU A 441 11.46 13.77 22.90
CA GLU A 441 12.92 13.70 22.96
C GLU A 441 13.54 14.95 22.32
N LYS A 442 14.18 15.77 23.18
CA LYS A 442 14.91 17.00 22.85
C LYS A 442 16.03 16.71 21.83
N PRO A 443 16.39 17.73 21.02
CA PRO A 443 17.32 17.62 19.89
C PRO A 443 18.63 16.89 20.21
#